data_AF-A0A2D5YK08-F1
#
_entry.id   AF-A0A2D5YK08-F1
#
_cell.length_a   1.000
_cell.length_b   1.000
_cell.length_c   1.000
_cell.angle_alpha   90.00
_cell.angle_beta   90.00
_cell.angle_gamma   90.00
#
_symmetry.space_group_name_H-M   'P 1'
#
loop_
_entity.id
_entity.type
_entity.pdbx_description
1 polymer ?
#
loop_
_entity_poly.entity_id
_entity_poly.type
_entity_poly.pdbx_seq_one_letter_code
_entity_poly.pdbx_strand_id
1 'polypeptide(L)'
;MRSLFFICIFTLFHHSSFGEYQYFKFDSDKLNISEQRYRRYIKPQLKNIKTEYFYLSKKISYESDIVLKLRNAISNLREAYLEYEDSCFNKKGTANQDLCKTGLNVLIRDLYKSNQLIFDLRNDLISDLKVKHYNYNNYINFSGYLDKIEIIIYEIISHLETNRLISNTSYQSSFQKNRKIPLKLTKIYTLTNLSITELIAKDARPHFEALLYNFIIPVEENMLKSFSPEWFKASLGKLNLAWNTFHVNIEKGDVDISKKNANLVKIMHNRWNSILKLIF
;
A
#
# COMPACT_ATOMS: atom_id res chain seq x y z
N MET A 1 42.83 -0.28 -49.68
CA MET A 1 42.87 -1.35 -48.65
C MET A 1 43.32 -0.79 -47.29
N ARG A 2 42.61 0.20 -46.72
CA ARG A 2 43.03 0.85 -45.44
C ARG A 2 41.91 1.44 -44.58
N SER A 3 40.64 1.08 -44.82
CA SER A 3 39.51 1.75 -44.13
C SER A 3 38.56 0.81 -43.38
N LEU A 4 38.91 -0.47 -43.19
CA LEU A 4 38.04 -1.45 -42.52
C LEU A 4 38.52 -1.89 -41.13
N PHE A 5 39.69 -1.43 -40.68
CA PHE A 5 40.26 -1.88 -39.40
C PHE A 5 39.87 -1.04 -38.18
N PHE A 6 39.23 0.12 -38.37
CA PHE A 6 38.90 1.02 -37.25
C PHE A 6 37.51 0.81 -36.63
N ILE A 7 36.64 0.02 -37.26
CA ILE A 7 35.26 -0.17 -36.78
C ILE A 7 35.14 -1.36 -35.80
N CYS A 8 36.10 -2.30 -35.79
CA CYS A 8 36.05 -3.45 -34.87
C CYS A 8 36.57 -3.19 -33.45
N ILE A 9 37.20 -2.04 -33.18
CA ILE A 9 37.74 -1.74 -31.84
C ILE A 9 36.70 -1.02 -30.96
N PHE A 10 35.69 -0.37 -31.55
CA PHE A 10 34.66 0.34 -30.78
C PHE A 10 33.48 -0.54 -30.32
N THR A 11 33.38 -1.79 -30.79
CA THR A 11 32.31 -2.72 -30.37
C THR A 11 32.71 -3.64 -29.21
N LEU A 12 33.97 -3.58 -28.73
CA LEU A 12 34.46 -4.47 -27.67
C LEU A 12 34.41 -3.88 -26.24
N PHE A 13 33.88 -2.67 -26.05
CA PHE A 13 33.78 -2.04 -24.71
C PHE A 13 32.38 -1.51 -24.37
N HIS A 14 31.32 -2.19 -24.80
CA HIS A 14 30.04 -2.15 -24.08
C HIS A 14 30.02 -3.24 -22.99
N HIS A 15 31.00 -3.21 -22.09
CA HIS A 15 30.75 -3.68 -20.73
C HIS A 15 29.92 -2.59 -20.05
N SER A 16 28.60 -2.78 -20.06
CA SER A 16 27.74 -2.19 -19.06
C SER A 16 28.23 -2.67 -17.70
N SER A 17 29.18 -1.94 -17.12
CA SER A 17 29.39 -1.98 -15.69
C SER A 17 28.10 -1.44 -15.06
N PHE A 18 27.13 -2.34 -14.87
CA PHE A 18 26.18 -2.17 -13.80
C PHE A 18 27.03 -2.13 -12.53
N GLY A 19 27.40 -0.93 -12.10
CA GLY A 19 28.07 -0.72 -10.84
C GLY A 19 27.18 -1.34 -9.77
N GLU A 20 27.56 -2.51 -9.29
CA GLU A 20 26.95 -3.13 -8.12
C GLU A 20 27.36 -2.27 -6.92
N TYR A 21 26.53 -1.28 -6.59
CA TYR A 21 26.75 -0.44 -5.43
C TYR A 21 26.75 -1.32 -4.17
N GLN A 22 27.87 -1.36 -3.45
CA GLN A 22 28.07 -2.16 -2.23
C GLN A 22 27.00 -1.90 -1.15
N TYR A 23 26.35 -0.73 -1.15
CA TYR A 23 25.23 -0.41 -0.26
C TYR A 23 24.06 -1.40 -0.30
N PHE A 24 23.92 -2.18 -1.38
CA PHE A 24 22.80 -3.12 -1.57
C PHE A 24 23.13 -4.59 -1.30
N LYS A 25 24.41 -4.97 -1.15
CA LYS A 25 24.79 -6.36 -0.89
C LYS A 25 25.10 -6.54 0.60
N PHE A 26 24.09 -6.92 1.35
CA PHE A 26 24.29 -7.57 2.64
C PHE A 26 24.64 -9.03 2.40
N ASP A 27 25.51 -9.58 3.23
CA ASP A 27 25.76 -11.02 3.27
C ASP A 27 24.48 -11.71 3.78
N SER A 28 23.62 -12.14 2.85
CA SER A 28 22.29 -12.69 3.16
C SER A 28 22.35 -13.91 4.06
N ASP A 29 23.47 -14.64 4.00
CA ASP A 29 23.71 -15.86 4.77
C ASP A 29 24.01 -15.55 6.23
N LYS A 30 24.49 -14.34 6.52
CA LYS A 30 24.67 -13.84 7.90
C LYS A 30 23.39 -13.27 8.51
N LEU A 31 22.36 -12.98 7.70
CA LEU A 31 21.11 -12.41 8.19
C LEU A 31 20.22 -13.51 8.81
N ASN A 32 20.05 -13.48 10.13
CA ASN A 32 19.21 -14.46 10.83
C ASN A 32 17.87 -13.86 11.27
N ILE A 33 16.79 -14.26 10.60
CA ILE A 33 15.43 -13.83 10.90
C ILE A 33 14.59 -15.05 11.27
N SER A 34 14.76 -15.53 12.50
CA SER A 34 13.90 -16.60 13.01
C SER A 34 12.46 -16.11 13.19
N GLU A 35 11.50 -17.00 12.99
CA GLU A 35 10.09 -16.69 13.15
C GLU A 35 9.76 -16.18 14.57
N GLN A 36 10.40 -16.74 15.58
CA GLN A 36 10.24 -16.29 16.98
C GLN A 36 10.71 -14.84 17.16
N ARG A 37 11.88 -14.47 16.62
CA ARG A 37 12.38 -13.09 16.68
C ARG A 37 11.49 -12.16 15.88
N TYR A 38 11.04 -12.60 14.72
CA TYR A 38 10.11 -11.85 13.89
C TYR A 38 8.81 -11.54 14.63
N ARG A 39 8.14 -12.56 15.20
CA ARG A 39 6.86 -12.41 15.89
C ARG A 39 6.98 -11.51 17.13
N ARG A 40 8.06 -11.67 17.92
CA ARG A 40 8.23 -10.97 19.21
C ARG A 40 8.80 -9.56 19.07
N TYR A 41 9.70 -9.31 18.12
CA TYR A 41 10.47 -8.07 18.08
C TYR A 41 10.31 -7.31 16.76
N ILE A 42 10.38 -7.97 15.61
CA ILE A 42 10.38 -7.26 14.32
C ILE A 42 8.97 -6.83 13.90
N LYS A 43 8.00 -7.76 13.91
CA LYS A 43 6.61 -7.49 13.49
C LYS A 43 5.97 -6.34 14.28
N PRO A 44 6.10 -6.25 15.62
CA PRO A 44 5.56 -5.11 16.37
C PRO A 44 6.17 -3.77 15.95
N GLN A 45 7.48 -3.73 15.71
CA GLN A 45 8.16 -2.50 15.30
C GLN A 45 7.76 -2.07 13.88
N LEU A 46 7.67 -3.01 12.94
CA LEU A 46 7.16 -2.74 11.58
C LEU A 46 5.71 -2.25 11.60
N LYS A 47 4.86 -2.84 12.45
CA LYS A 47 3.47 -2.39 12.64
C LYS A 47 3.43 -0.96 13.17
N ASN A 48 4.28 -0.65 14.15
CA ASN A 48 4.37 0.70 14.72
C ASN A 48 4.86 1.71 13.68
N ILE A 49 5.90 1.40 12.90
CA ILE A 49 6.36 2.29 11.81
C ILE A 49 5.23 2.56 10.81
N LYS A 50 4.46 1.54 10.40
CA LYS A 50 3.29 1.74 9.53
C LYS A 50 2.26 2.67 10.16
N THR A 51 1.88 2.43 11.42
CA THR A 51 0.90 3.26 12.13
C THR A 51 1.38 4.69 12.30
N GLU A 52 2.64 4.88 12.69
CA GLU A 52 3.28 6.19 12.87
C GLU A 52 3.38 6.94 11.54
N TYR A 53 3.65 6.26 10.42
CA TYR A 53 3.62 6.84 9.08
C TYR A 53 2.24 7.45 8.75
N PHE A 54 1.17 6.66 8.90
CA PHE A 54 -0.17 7.14 8.58
C PHE A 54 -0.66 8.23 9.55
N TYR A 55 -0.26 8.14 10.81
CA TYR A 55 -0.52 9.19 11.80
C TYR A 55 0.22 10.50 11.45
N LEU A 56 1.46 10.41 10.99
CA LEU A 56 2.23 11.56 10.52
C LEU A 56 1.59 12.17 9.27
N SER A 57 1.21 11.36 8.28
CA SER A 57 0.51 11.82 7.09
C SER A 57 -0.76 12.57 7.46
N LYS A 58 -1.61 12.00 8.32
CA LYS A 58 -2.83 12.64 8.83
C LYS A 58 -2.56 14.00 9.46
N LYS A 59 -1.50 14.11 10.28
CA LYS A 59 -1.16 15.36 10.98
C LYS A 59 -0.65 16.47 10.07
N ILE A 60 0.03 16.11 8.99
CA ILE A 60 0.62 17.09 8.07
C ILE A 60 -0.39 17.49 6.99
N SER A 61 -1.31 16.60 6.62
CA SER A 61 -2.33 16.88 5.62
C SER A 61 -3.63 17.40 6.22
N TYR A 62 -4.47 16.49 6.69
CA TYR A 62 -5.82 16.71 7.12
C TYR A 62 -6.15 15.75 8.26
N GLU A 63 -6.56 16.30 9.41
CA GLU A 63 -6.75 15.54 10.64
C GLU A 63 -8.06 14.73 10.68
N SER A 64 -8.40 14.00 9.61
CA SER A 64 -9.57 13.11 9.62
C SER A 64 -9.22 11.65 9.86
N ASP A 65 -9.82 11.07 10.90
CA ASP A 65 -9.75 9.62 11.14
C ASP A 65 -10.49 8.82 10.07
N ILE A 66 -11.39 9.45 9.30
CA ILE A 66 -12.20 8.78 8.28
C ILE A 66 -11.31 8.25 7.15
N VAL A 67 -10.26 8.99 6.79
CA VAL A 67 -9.29 8.57 5.78
C VAL A 67 -8.63 7.24 6.15
N LEU A 68 -8.18 7.12 7.41
CA LEU A 68 -7.54 5.89 7.89
C LEU A 68 -8.54 4.74 8.03
N LYS A 69 -9.78 5.04 8.43
CA LYS A 69 -10.87 4.06 8.45
C LYS A 69 -11.15 3.51 7.05
N LEU A 70 -11.23 4.38 6.03
CA LEU A 70 -11.43 4.00 4.64
C LEU A 70 -10.30 3.08 4.15
N ARG A 71 -9.04 3.48 4.38
CA ARG A 71 -7.87 2.67 4.01
C ARG A 71 -7.92 1.26 4.62
N ASN A 72 -8.20 1.18 5.92
CA ASN A 72 -8.27 -0.11 6.62
C ASN A 72 -9.46 -0.95 6.11
N ALA A 73 -10.62 -0.33 5.86
CA ALA A 73 -11.77 -1.01 5.29
C ALA A 73 -11.45 -1.62 3.92
N ILE A 74 -10.78 -0.87 3.03
CA ILE A 74 -10.35 -1.35 1.72
C ILE A 74 -9.30 -2.47 1.83
N SER A 75 -8.33 -2.35 2.73
CA SER A 75 -7.34 -3.43 2.95
C SER A 75 -8.02 -4.73 3.38
N ASN A 76 -8.93 -4.64 4.37
CA ASN A 76 -9.67 -5.80 4.87
C ASN A 76 -10.58 -6.39 3.80
N LEU A 77 -11.23 -5.54 2.99
CA LEU A 77 -12.06 -5.98 1.88
C LEU A 77 -11.27 -6.78 0.84
N ARG A 78 -10.03 -6.36 0.55
CA ARG A 78 -9.15 -7.10 -0.37
C ARG A 78 -8.81 -8.49 0.17
N GLU A 79 -8.50 -8.59 1.45
CA GLU A 79 -8.22 -9.88 2.12
C GLU A 79 -9.46 -10.77 2.13
N ALA A 80 -10.61 -10.24 2.57
CA ALA A 80 -11.88 -10.95 2.59
C ALA A 80 -12.29 -11.45 1.19
N TYR A 81 -12.00 -10.68 0.13
CA TYR A 81 -12.30 -11.12 -1.22
C TYR A 81 -11.43 -12.31 -1.66
N LEU A 82 -10.13 -12.29 -1.32
CA LEU A 82 -9.24 -13.41 -1.64
C LEU A 82 -9.66 -14.70 -0.91
N GLU A 83 -10.06 -14.58 0.37
CA GLU A 83 -10.59 -15.71 1.16
C GLU A 83 -11.90 -16.26 0.57
N TYR A 84 -12.82 -15.37 0.17
CA TYR A 84 -14.04 -15.73 -0.53
C TYR A 84 -13.75 -16.41 -1.86
N GLU A 85 -12.83 -15.86 -2.65
CA GLU A 85 -12.45 -16.39 -3.96
C GLU A 85 -11.88 -17.81 -3.84
N ASP A 86 -10.99 -18.02 -2.88
CA ASP A 86 -10.38 -19.33 -2.62
C ASP A 86 -11.44 -20.37 -2.19
N SER A 87 -12.30 -19.97 -1.25
CA SER A 87 -13.32 -20.85 -0.68
C SER A 87 -14.43 -21.22 -1.68
N CYS A 88 -14.75 -20.34 -2.62
CA CYS A 88 -15.91 -20.49 -3.50
C CYS A 88 -15.59 -20.92 -4.93
N PHE A 89 -14.39 -20.62 -5.44
CA PHE A 89 -14.05 -20.90 -6.83
C PHE A 89 -12.84 -21.80 -7.01
N ASN A 90 -11.90 -21.85 -6.06
CA ASN A 90 -10.63 -22.55 -6.26
C ASN A 90 -10.58 -23.93 -5.60
N LYS A 91 -11.37 -24.19 -4.55
CA LYS A 91 -11.50 -25.53 -3.96
C LYS A 91 -12.33 -26.44 -4.86
N LYS A 92 -11.64 -27.27 -5.65
CA LYS A 92 -12.22 -28.32 -6.50
C LYS A 92 -13.13 -29.24 -5.66
N GLY A 93 -14.44 -29.09 -5.81
CA GLY A 93 -15.43 -30.13 -5.47
C GLY A 93 -16.22 -29.98 -4.17
N THR A 94 -15.96 -28.99 -3.31
CA THR A 94 -16.74 -28.79 -2.08
C THR A 94 -16.85 -27.30 -1.71
N ALA A 95 -17.29 -26.47 -2.67
CA ALA A 95 -17.71 -25.11 -2.31
C ALA A 95 -18.91 -25.22 -1.36
N ASN A 96 -18.67 -24.95 -0.07
CA ASN A 96 -19.73 -24.89 0.92
C ASN A 96 -20.61 -23.69 0.57
N GLN A 97 -21.79 -23.97 0.01
CA GLN A 97 -22.69 -22.95 -0.52
C GLN A 97 -23.10 -21.93 0.54
N ASP A 98 -23.24 -22.35 1.81
CA ASP A 98 -23.57 -21.47 2.92
C ASP A 98 -22.41 -20.53 3.26
N LEU A 99 -21.16 -21.02 3.24
CA LEU A 99 -19.97 -20.19 3.42
C LEU A 99 -19.83 -19.18 2.28
N CYS A 100 -20.13 -19.58 1.05
CA CYS A 100 -20.09 -18.68 -0.09
C CYS A 100 -21.16 -17.59 -0.03
N LYS A 101 -22.39 -17.95 0.34
CA LYS A 101 -23.48 -17.00 0.55
C LYS A 101 -23.16 -16.02 1.69
N THR A 102 -22.62 -16.52 2.79
CA THR A 102 -22.23 -15.70 3.94
C THR A 102 -21.09 -14.76 3.57
N GLY A 103 -20.04 -15.27 2.93
CA GLY A 103 -18.91 -14.46 2.45
C GLY A 103 -19.35 -13.38 1.45
N LEU A 104 -20.22 -13.73 0.50
CA LEU A 104 -20.78 -12.78 -0.46
C LEU A 104 -21.53 -11.63 0.22
N ASN A 105 -22.40 -11.94 1.20
CA ASN A 105 -23.14 -10.93 1.96
C ASN A 105 -22.21 -10.02 2.78
N VAL A 106 -21.16 -10.60 3.38
CA VAL A 106 -20.14 -9.84 4.11
C VAL A 106 -19.42 -8.86 3.19
N LEU A 107 -18.98 -9.33 2.01
CA LEU A 107 -18.31 -8.49 1.01
C LEU A 107 -19.17 -7.32 0.54
N ILE A 108 -20.44 -7.58 0.19
CA ILE A 108 -21.39 -6.55 -0.24
C ILE A 108 -21.57 -5.51 0.86
N ARG A 109 -21.82 -5.95 2.10
CA ARG A 109 -21.98 -5.06 3.26
C ARG A 109 -20.74 -4.20 3.47
N ASP A 110 -19.55 -4.77 3.40
CA ASP A 110 -18.31 -4.06 3.67
C ASP A 110 -17.91 -3.12 2.51
N LEU A 111 -18.32 -3.41 1.28
CA LEU A 111 -18.30 -2.46 0.15
C LEU A 111 -19.22 -1.26 0.40
N TYR A 112 -20.47 -1.48 0.84
CA TYR A 112 -21.38 -0.40 1.19
C TYR A 112 -20.84 0.47 2.34
N LYS A 113 -20.26 -0.14 3.38
CA LYS A 113 -19.57 0.60 4.45
C LYS A 113 -18.41 1.44 3.92
N SER A 114 -17.62 0.89 2.99
CA SER A 114 -16.52 1.63 2.36
C SER A 114 -17.04 2.84 1.57
N ASN A 115 -18.18 2.68 0.88
CA ASN A 115 -18.85 3.79 0.19
C ASN A 115 -19.37 4.85 1.16
N GLN A 116 -19.95 4.45 2.29
CA GLN A 116 -20.38 5.37 3.34
C GLN A 116 -19.19 6.19 3.88
N LEU A 117 -18.04 5.55 4.11
CA LEU A 117 -16.83 6.24 4.56
C LEU A 117 -16.34 7.28 3.53
N ILE A 118 -16.53 7.05 2.23
CA ILE A 118 -16.22 8.05 1.19
C ILE A 118 -17.14 9.25 1.30
N PHE A 119 -18.44 9.02 1.50
CA PHE A 119 -19.42 10.09 1.71
C PHE A 119 -19.12 10.90 2.97
N ASP A 120 -18.87 10.22 4.10
CA ASP A 120 -18.53 10.86 5.37
C ASP A 120 -17.26 11.70 5.23
N LEU A 121 -16.25 11.20 4.50
CA LEU A 121 -15.00 11.91 4.25
C LEU A 121 -15.19 13.16 3.40
N ARG A 122 -16.05 13.11 2.37
CA ARG A 122 -16.40 14.30 1.58
C ARG A 122 -17.08 15.37 2.46
N ASN A 123 -18.01 14.96 3.32
CA ASN A 123 -18.71 15.89 4.21
C ASN A 123 -17.77 16.54 5.23
N ASP A 124 -16.88 15.75 5.82
CA ASP A 124 -15.85 16.19 6.77
C ASP A 124 -14.90 17.20 6.11
N LEU A 125 -14.53 16.97 4.84
CA LEU A 125 -13.68 17.90 4.11
C LEU A 125 -14.39 19.19 3.74
N ILE A 126 -15.67 19.13 3.33
CA ILE A 126 -16.45 20.32 3.03
C ILE A 126 -16.62 21.20 4.29
N SER A 127 -16.73 20.61 5.47
CA SER A 127 -16.80 21.37 6.72
C SER A 127 -15.45 22.01 7.09
N ASP A 128 -14.32 21.32 6.91
CA ASP A 128 -12.98 21.86 7.25
C ASP A 128 -12.43 22.85 6.20
N LEU A 129 -12.74 22.67 4.91
CA LEU A 129 -12.33 23.59 3.83
C LEU A 129 -12.95 24.99 3.97
N LYS A 130 -14.09 25.10 4.65
CA LYS A 130 -14.65 26.41 5.03
C LYS A 130 -13.78 27.15 6.05
N VAL A 131 -12.83 26.47 6.69
CA VAL A 131 -12.03 26.97 7.82
C VAL A 131 -10.56 27.18 7.45
N LYS A 132 -10.03 26.54 6.40
CA LYS A 132 -8.62 26.62 6.00
C LYS A 132 -8.43 26.79 4.49
N HIS A 133 -7.65 27.80 4.11
CA HIS A 133 -7.21 28.09 2.74
C HIS A 133 -6.25 27.01 2.20
N TYR A 134 -6.74 25.78 2.00
CA TYR A 134 -5.96 24.74 1.35
C TYR A 134 -5.86 24.97 -0.16
N ASN A 135 -4.78 24.45 -0.76
CA ASN A 135 -4.55 24.46 -2.20
C ASN A 135 -5.69 23.71 -2.93
N TYR A 136 -6.59 24.45 -3.58
CA TYR A 136 -7.76 23.91 -4.30
C TYR A 136 -7.40 22.77 -5.26
N ASN A 137 -6.22 22.78 -5.87
CA ASN A 137 -5.79 21.72 -6.78
C ASN A 137 -5.62 20.37 -6.07
N ASN A 138 -5.08 20.38 -4.84
CA ASN A 138 -4.92 19.16 -4.04
C ASN A 138 -6.28 18.57 -3.69
N TYR A 139 -7.24 19.43 -3.35
CA TYR A 139 -8.62 19.01 -3.10
C TYR A 139 -9.28 18.41 -4.33
N ILE A 140 -9.14 19.06 -5.50
CA ILE A 140 -9.68 18.55 -6.76
C ILE A 140 -9.10 17.16 -7.08
N ASN A 141 -7.78 16.98 -6.94
CA ASN A 141 -7.14 15.68 -7.15
C ASN A 141 -7.63 14.62 -6.16
N PHE A 142 -7.70 15.00 -4.88
CA PHE A 142 -8.21 14.14 -3.82
C PHE A 142 -9.65 13.68 -4.10
N SER A 143 -10.55 14.62 -4.44
CA SER A 143 -11.94 14.30 -4.81
C SER A 143 -11.98 13.40 -6.04
N GLY A 144 -11.16 13.68 -7.05
CA GLY A 144 -11.05 12.85 -8.25
C GLY A 144 -10.59 11.42 -7.97
N TYR A 145 -9.78 11.18 -6.94
CA TYR A 145 -9.47 9.83 -6.48
C TYR A 145 -10.65 9.17 -5.77
N LEU A 146 -11.39 9.90 -4.93
CA LEU A 146 -12.60 9.37 -4.30
C LEU A 146 -13.67 8.98 -5.33
N ASP A 147 -13.87 9.80 -6.36
CA ASP A 147 -14.81 9.51 -7.45
C ASP A 147 -14.43 8.22 -8.18
N LYS A 148 -13.14 8.05 -8.50
CA LYS A 148 -12.62 6.83 -9.13
C LYS A 148 -12.81 5.61 -8.22
N ILE A 149 -12.60 5.75 -6.92
CA ILE A 149 -12.79 4.66 -5.95
C ILE A 149 -14.27 4.26 -5.92
N GLU A 150 -15.16 5.23 -5.79
CA GLU A 150 -16.61 5.04 -5.72
C GLU A 150 -17.15 4.32 -6.97
N ILE A 151 -16.74 4.75 -8.17
CA ILE A 151 -17.10 4.08 -9.43
C ILE A 151 -16.69 2.61 -9.40
N ILE A 152 -15.45 2.30 -9.02
CA ILE A 152 -14.97 0.91 -8.99
C ILE A 152 -15.71 0.10 -7.92
N ILE A 153 -16.03 0.70 -6.77
CA ILE A 153 -16.84 0.06 -5.71
C ILE A 153 -18.22 -0.32 -6.27
N TYR A 154 -18.93 0.59 -6.94
CA TYR A 154 -20.24 0.29 -7.53
C TYR A 154 -20.17 -0.81 -8.60
N GLU A 155 -19.13 -0.82 -9.43
CA GLU A 155 -18.93 -1.90 -10.40
C GLU A 155 -18.75 -3.27 -9.73
N ILE A 156 -18.05 -3.32 -8.58
CA ILE A 156 -17.89 -4.56 -7.81
C ILE A 156 -19.22 -4.94 -7.14
N ILE A 157 -19.90 -4.00 -6.48
CA ILE A 157 -21.20 -4.23 -5.84
C ILE A 157 -22.18 -4.78 -6.85
N SER A 158 -22.34 -4.13 -8.01
CA SER A 158 -23.26 -4.57 -9.08
C SER A 158 -22.98 -6.01 -9.51
N HIS A 159 -21.71 -6.38 -9.67
CA HIS A 159 -21.34 -7.76 -10.02
C HIS A 159 -21.66 -8.76 -8.90
N LEU A 160 -21.34 -8.43 -7.64
CA LEU A 160 -21.61 -9.30 -6.50
C LEU A 160 -23.11 -9.43 -6.20
N GLU A 161 -23.88 -8.35 -6.38
CA GLU A 161 -25.33 -8.34 -6.28
C GLU A 161 -25.98 -9.18 -7.36
N THR A 162 -25.48 -9.09 -8.59
CA THR A 162 -25.93 -9.95 -9.69
C THR A 162 -25.70 -11.43 -9.33
N ASN A 163 -24.52 -11.77 -8.80
CA ASN A 163 -24.23 -13.12 -8.30
C ASN A 163 -25.24 -13.56 -7.23
N ARG A 164 -25.55 -12.65 -6.29
CA ARG A 164 -26.48 -12.92 -5.19
C ARG A 164 -27.88 -13.20 -5.71
N LEU A 165 -28.37 -12.40 -6.66
CA LEU A 165 -29.72 -12.51 -7.23
C LEU A 165 -29.92 -13.79 -8.03
N ILE A 166 -28.92 -14.21 -8.81
CA ILE A 166 -29.00 -15.42 -9.63
C ILE A 166 -28.57 -16.67 -8.87
N SER A 167 -28.05 -16.54 -7.64
CA SER A 167 -27.74 -17.70 -6.80
C SER A 167 -29.00 -18.53 -6.55
N ASN A 168 -28.89 -19.84 -6.70
CA ASN A 168 -30.01 -20.80 -6.63
C ASN A 168 -31.04 -20.68 -7.76
N THR A 169 -30.70 -20.00 -8.86
CA THR A 169 -31.52 -19.98 -10.08
C THR A 169 -30.86 -20.81 -11.18
N SER A 170 -31.61 -21.12 -12.24
CA SER A 170 -31.06 -21.75 -13.46
C SER A 170 -29.96 -20.93 -14.13
N TYR A 171 -29.88 -19.62 -13.85
CA TYR A 171 -28.87 -18.72 -14.40
C TYR A 171 -27.53 -18.75 -13.66
N GLN A 172 -27.43 -19.45 -12.52
CA GLN A 172 -26.19 -19.55 -11.75
C GLN A 172 -25.05 -20.18 -12.54
N SER A 173 -25.34 -21.16 -13.40
CA SER A 173 -24.35 -21.82 -14.26
C SER A 173 -23.72 -20.86 -15.29
N SER A 174 -24.44 -19.81 -15.66
CA SER A 174 -23.98 -18.75 -16.57
C SER A 174 -23.16 -17.67 -15.85
N PHE A 175 -23.15 -17.65 -14.51
CA PHE A 175 -22.38 -16.67 -13.77
C PHE A 175 -20.89 -17.00 -13.81
N GLN A 176 -20.12 -16.16 -14.50
CA GLN A 176 -18.68 -16.33 -14.58
C GLN A 176 -17.97 -15.56 -13.47
N LYS A 177 -17.02 -16.24 -12.83
CA LYS A 177 -16.02 -15.62 -11.95
C LYS A 177 -15.41 -14.40 -12.63
N ASN A 178 -15.61 -13.22 -12.06
CA ASN A 178 -14.97 -12.01 -12.56
C ASN A 178 -13.53 -11.91 -12.07
N ARG A 179 -12.62 -12.43 -12.89
CA ARG A 179 -11.17 -12.41 -12.66
C ARG A 179 -10.58 -10.99 -12.53
N LYS A 180 -11.35 -9.93 -12.84
CA LYS A 180 -10.90 -8.54 -12.73
C LYS A 180 -11.13 -7.94 -11.34
N ILE A 181 -11.93 -8.55 -10.46
CA ILE A 181 -12.21 -7.97 -9.13
C ILE A 181 -10.94 -7.82 -8.27
N PRO A 182 -10.03 -8.80 -8.18
CA PRO A 182 -8.76 -8.62 -7.45
C PRO A 182 -7.94 -7.41 -7.93
N LEU A 183 -7.91 -7.20 -9.26
CA LEU A 183 -7.24 -6.04 -9.88
C LEU A 183 -7.95 -4.72 -9.52
N LYS A 184 -9.29 -4.72 -9.54
CA LYS A 184 -10.10 -3.56 -9.12
C LYS A 184 -9.89 -3.21 -7.65
N LEU A 185 -9.88 -4.20 -6.75
CA LEU A 185 -9.62 -3.99 -5.32
C LEU A 185 -8.19 -3.49 -5.07
N THR A 186 -7.21 -4.02 -5.80
CA THR A 186 -5.83 -3.49 -5.78
C THR A 186 -5.79 -2.04 -6.24
N LYS A 187 -6.51 -1.70 -7.32
CA LYS A 187 -6.61 -0.33 -7.82
C LYS A 187 -7.26 0.61 -6.79
N ILE A 188 -8.36 0.20 -6.16
CA ILE A 188 -9.00 0.98 -5.08
C ILE A 188 -8.03 1.21 -3.93
N TYR A 189 -7.29 0.17 -3.52
CA TYR A 189 -6.28 0.28 -2.48
C TYR A 189 -5.17 1.28 -2.83
N THR A 190 -4.64 1.24 -4.05
CA THR A 190 -3.65 2.21 -4.52
C THR A 190 -4.22 3.64 -4.53
N LEU A 191 -5.42 3.84 -5.09
CA LEU A 191 -6.08 5.15 -5.12
C LEU A 191 -6.34 5.69 -3.71
N THR A 192 -6.70 4.82 -2.75
CA THR A 192 -6.92 5.21 -1.35
C THR A 192 -5.62 5.63 -0.67
N ASN A 193 -4.50 4.98 -1.01
CA ASN A 193 -3.19 5.39 -0.48
C ASN A 193 -2.71 6.70 -1.12
N LEU A 194 -2.98 6.93 -2.41
CA LEU A 194 -2.69 8.21 -3.08
C LEU A 194 -3.54 9.36 -2.54
N SER A 195 -4.81 9.13 -2.25
CA SER A 195 -5.67 10.19 -1.69
C SER A 195 -5.15 10.67 -0.33
N ILE A 196 -4.54 9.80 0.48
CA ILE A 196 -3.88 10.21 1.73
C ILE A 196 -2.75 11.22 1.48
N THR A 197 -1.96 11.04 0.41
CA THR A 197 -0.79 11.88 0.13
C THR A 197 -1.14 13.15 -0.65
N GLU A 198 -2.24 13.19 -1.40
CA GLU A 198 -2.67 14.41 -2.10
C GLU A 198 -2.90 15.60 -1.18
N LEU A 199 -3.40 15.34 0.03
CA LEU A 199 -3.67 16.39 1.01
C LEU A 199 -2.38 16.91 1.68
N ILE A 200 -1.23 16.26 1.48
CA ILE A 200 0.08 16.74 1.95
C ILE A 200 0.54 17.90 1.06
N ALA A 201 1.24 18.86 1.67
CA ALA A 201 1.87 19.97 0.96
C ALA A 201 2.74 19.47 -0.22
N LYS A 202 2.73 20.22 -1.33
CA LYS A 202 3.31 19.80 -2.61
C LYS A 202 4.80 19.41 -2.49
N ASP A 203 5.55 20.12 -1.64
CA ASP A 203 7.00 19.90 -1.49
C ASP A 203 7.30 18.67 -0.63
N ALA A 204 6.43 18.36 0.33
CA ALA A 204 6.57 17.17 1.19
C ALA A 204 6.06 15.89 0.51
N ARG A 205 5.04 16.00 -0.34
CA ARG A 205 4.30 14.87 -0.91
C ARG A 205 5.17 13.81 -1.60
N PRO A 206 6.14 14.16 -2.49
CA PRO A 206 6.96 13.17 -3.17
C PRO A 206 7.74 12.27 -2.20
N HIS A 207 8.14 12.81 -1.05
CA HIS A 207 8.86 12.05 -0.02
C HIS A 207 7.94 11.04 0.68
N PHE A 208 6.71 11.45 1.01
CA PHE A 208 5.71 10.55 1.57
C PHE A 208 5.32 9.45 0.59
N GLU A 209 5.07 9.79 -0.67
CA GLU A 209 4.76 8.81 -1.72
C GLU A 209 5.91 7.83 -1.95
N ALA A 210 7.15 8.33 -2.03
CA ALA A 210 8.32 7.49 -2.16
C ALA A 210 8.45 6.51 -1.00
N LEU A 211 8.25 6.95 0.25
CA LEU A 211 8.29 6.06 1.40
C LEU A 211 7.11 5.07 1.40
N LEU A 212 5.91 5.52 1.04
CA LEU A 212 4.72 4.68 0.96
C LEU A 212 4.92 3.49 0.02
N TYR A 213 5.40 3.75 -1.20
CA TYR A 213 5.55 2.75 -2.24
C TYR A 213 6.81 1.89 -2.08
N ASN A 214 7.90 2.45 -1.58
CA ASN A 214 9.17 1.73 -1.50
C ASN A 214 9.45 1.10 -0.13
N PHE A 215 8.67 1.43 0.90
CA PHE A 215 8.84 0.88 2.25
C PHE A 215 7.51 0.39 2.85
N ILE A 216 6.53 1.26 3.01
CA ILE A 216 5.34 0.97 3.83
C ILE A 216 4.48 -0.15 3.22
N ILE A 217 4.08 -0.02 1.94
CA ILE A 217 3.27 -1.02 1.25
C ILE A 217 4.04 -2.35 1.12
N PRO A 218 5.30 -2.38 0.64
CA PRO A 218 6.04 -3.64 0.54
C PRO A 218 6.21 -4.37 1.87
N VAL A 219 6.51 -3.65 2.96
CA VAL A 219 6.59 -4.21 4.31
C VAL A 219 5.24 -4.74 4.77
N GLU A 220 4.15 -4.03 4.49
CA GLU A 220 2.82 -4.48 4.87
C GLU A 220 2.46 -5.81 4.20
N GLU A 221 2.63 -5.92 2.88
CA GLU A 221 2.29 -7.14 2.13
C GLU A 221 3.19 -8.33 2.50
N ASN A 222 4.51 -8.12 2.55
CA ASN A 222 5.48 -9.21 2.62
C ASN A 222 5.94 -9.55 4.04
N MET A 223 5.74 -8.63 5.00
CA MET A 223 6.22 -8.80 6.38
C MET A 223 5.15 -8.56 7.45
N LEU A 224 3.99 -7.95 7.17
CA LEU A 224 2.92 -7.85 8.18
C LEU A 224 1.78 -8.83 7.91
N LYS A 225 1.35 -8.92 6.65
CA LYS A 225 0.31 -9.85 6.19
C LYS A 225 0.87 -11.26 6.00
N SER A 226 2.00 -11.37 5.30
CA SER A 226 2.77 -12.61 5.20
C SER A 226 4.09 -12.49 5.97
N PHE A 227 4.69 -13.60 6.38
CA PHE A 227 6.06 -13.64 6.89
C PHE A 227 6.96 -14.17 5.78
N SER A 228 7.58 -13.26 5.02
CA SER A 228 8.46 -13.60 3.89
C SER A 228 9.91 -13.21 4.18
N PRO A 229 10.65 -13.97 5.01
CA PRO A 229 12.00 -13.60 5.45
C PRO A 229 12.99 -13.47 4.29
N GLU A 230 12.89 -14.33 3.26
CA GLU A 230 13.78 -14.28 2.10
C GLU A 230 13.57 -13.03 1.26
N TRP A 231 12.31 -12.62 1.05
CA TRP A 231 12.00 -11.35 0.41
C TRP A 231 12.60 -10.18 1.20
N PHE A 232 12.49 -10.22 2.53
CA PHE A 232 12.93 -9.14 3.39
C PHE A 232 14.46 -9.01 3.40
N LYS A 233 15.20 -10.13 3.44
CA LYS A 233 16.66 -10.14 3.25
C LYS A 233 17.05 -9.55 1.90
N ALA A 234 16.44 -10.02 0.82
CA ALA A 234 16.72 -9.53 -0.55
C ALA A 234 16.35 -8.05 -0.75
N SER A 235 15.38 -7.54 0.01
CA SER A 235 14.89 -6.16 -0.10
C SER A 235 15.50 -5.21 0.93
N LEU A 236 16.30 -5.70 1.88
CA LEU A 236 16.76 -4.91 3.03
C LEU A 236 17.51 -3.64 2.61
N GLY A 237 18.34 -3.71 1.57
CA GLY A 237 19.08 -2.55 1.05
C GLY A 237 18.16 -1.48 0.49
N LYS A 238 17.15 -1.89 -0.29
CA LYS A 238 16.14 -0.98 -0.85
C LYS A 238 15.28 -0.35 0.24
N LEU A 239 14.85 -1.15 1.22
CA LEU A 239 14.07 -0.68 2.37
C LEU A 239 14.89 0.33 3.19
N ASN A 240 16.15 0.02 3.48
CA ASN A 240 17.02 0.93 4.23
C ASN A 240 17.29 2.24 3.48
N LEU A 241 17.50 2.17 2.16
CA LEU A 241 17.64 3.37 1.34
C LEU A 241 16.38 4.23 1.36
N ALA A 242 15.21 3.64 1.08
CA ALA A 242 13.94 4.34 1.09
C ALA A 242 13.66 5.02 2.44
N TRP A 243 13.91 4.32 3.54
CA TRP A 243 13.74 4.84 4.89
C TRP A 243 14.71 6.01 5.19
N ASN A 244 16.00 5.84 4.90
CA ASN A 244 17.01 6.87 5.20
C ASN A 244 16.84 8.12 4.33
N THR A 245 16.49 7.95 3.05
CA THR A 245 16.17 9.08 2.17
C THR A 245 14.98 9.87 2.72
N PHE A 246 13.90 9.19 3.15
CA PHE A 246 12.77 9.87 3.79
C PHE A 246 13.20 10.60 5.07
N HIS A 247 13.91 9.93 5.97
CA HIS A 247 14.36 10.53 7.23
C HIS A 247 15.20 11.80 7.01
N VAL A 248 16.17 11.77 6.09
CA VAL A 248 17.01 12.92 5.76
C VAL A 248 16.19 14.07 5.17
N ASN A 249 15.29 13.78 4.24
CA ASN A 249 14.49 14.82 3.58
C ASN A 249 13.52 15.50 4.56
N ILE A 250 12.98 14.77 5.53
CA ILE A 250 12.06 15.33 6.52
C ILE A 250 12.79 16.03 7.67
N GLU A 251 13.98 15.56 8.07
CA GLU A 251 14.73 16.20 9.17
C GLU A 251 15.58 17.39 8.72
N LYS A 252 16.18 17.31 7.52
CA LYS A 252 17.19 18.26 7.02
C LYS A 252 16.80 18.97 5.73
N GLY A 253 15.74 18.52 5.04
CA GLY A 253 15.29 19.15 3.81
C GLY A 253 14.48 20.42 4.08
N ASP A 254 14.17 21.15 3.00
CA ASP A 254 13.36 22.37 3.02
C ASP A 254 11.85 22.11 3.26
N VAL A 255 11.51 20.97 3.85
CA VAL A 255 10.12 20.58 4.08
C VAL A 255 9.67 21.19 5.41
N ASP A 256 8.76 22.17 5.34
CA ASP A 256 8.20 22.82 6.53
C ASP A 256 7.33 21.86 7.34
N ILE A 257 7.95 21.18 8.30
CA ILE A 257 7.32 20.24 9.21
C ILE A 257 7.62 20.66 10.65
N SER A 258 6.56 20.73 11.48
CA SER A 258 6.71 21.09 12.89
C SER A 258 7.72 20.21 13.62
N LYS A 259 8.45 20.78 14.60
CA LYS A 259 9.42 20.03 15.43
C LYS A 259 8.83 18.76 16.07
N LYS A 260 7.54 18.80 16.45
CA LYS A 260 6.82 17.67 17.02
C LYS A 260 6.68 16.51 16.02
N ASN A 261 6.42 16.83 14.76
CA ASN A 261 6.31 15.86 13.67
C ASN A 261 7.69 15.31 13.26
N ALA A 262 8.73 16.13 13.28
CA ALA A 262 10.11 15.67 13.08
C ALA A 262 10.56 14.66 14.16
N ASN A 263 10.17 14.88 15.43
CA ASN A 263 10.44 13.94 16.51
C ASN A 263 9.78 12.56 16.29
N LEU A 264 8.59 12.52 15.69
CA LEU A 264 7.93 11.26 15.33
C LEU A 264 8.75 10.48 14.29
N VAL A 265 9.31 11.17 13.30
CA VAL A 265 10.19 10.56 12.28
C VAL A 265 11.46 9.98 12.91
N LYS A 266 12.03 10.67 13.92
CA LYS A 266 13.16 10.15 14.71
C LYS A 266 12.81 8.87 15.47
N ILE A 267 11.62 8.83 16.08
CA ILE A 267 11.13 7.62 16.77
C ILE A 267 11.04 6.46 15.78
N MET A 268 10.41 6.66 14.62
CA MET A 268 10.31 5.63 13.58
C MET A 268 11.71 5.17 13.11
N HIS A 269 12.67 6.08 13.00
CA HIS A 269 14.04 5.75 12.58
C HIS A 269 14.77 4.91 13.62
N ASN A 270 14.60 5.22 14.91
CA ASN A 270 15.12 4.40 16.00
C ASN A 270 14.52 2.98 16.01
N ARG A 271 13.24 2.84 15.67
CA ARG A 271 12.60 1.51 15.52
C ARG A 271 13.19 0.74 14.36
N TRP A 272 13.39 1.38 13.21
CA TRP A 272 14.05 0.74 12.06
C TRP A 272 15.47 0.29 12.41
N ASN A 273 16.27 1.15 13.05
CA ASN A 273 17.61 0.78 13.51
C ASN A 273 17.59 -0.37 14.53
N SER A 274 16.57 -0.44 15.39
CA SER A 274 16.39 -1.55 16.31
C SER A 274 16.10 -2.86 15.58
N ILE A 275 15.34 -2.82 14.49
CA ILE A 275 15.13 -3.98 13.61
C ILE A 275 16.45 -4.40 12.97
N LEU A 276 17.22 -3.46 12.41
CA LEU A 276 18.52 -3.77 11.79
C LEU A 276 19.47 -4.45 12.77
N LYS A 277 19.59 -3.93 14.01
CA LYS A 277 20.41 -4.53 15.09
C LYS A 277 20.03 -5.95 15.50
N LEU A 278 18.81 -6.40 15.19
CA LEU A 278 18.36 -7.76 15.49
C LEU A 278 18.68 -8.75 14.37
N ILE A 279 18.95 -8.24 13.17
CA ILE A 279 19.14 -9.01 11.94
C ILE A 279 20.64 -9.14 11.61
N PHE A 280 21.43 -8.10 11.88
CA PHE A 280 22.90 -8.10 11.87
C PHE A 280 23.46 -8.53 13.21
#